data_AF-D3KVK2-F1
#
_entry.id   AF-D3KVK2-F1
#
_cell.length_a   1.000
_cell.length_b   1.000
_cell.length_c   1.000
_cell.angle_alpha   90.00
_cell.angle_beta   90.00
_cell.angle_gamma   90.00
#
_symmetry.space_group_name_H-M   'P 1'
#
loop_
_entity.id
_entity.type
_entity.pdbx_description
1 polymer ?
#
loop_
_entity_poly.entity_id
_entity_poly.type
_entity_poly.pdbx_seq_one_letter_code
_entity_poly.pdbx_strand_id
1 'polypeptide(L)'
;MENQKQKQKKYKNSLPKRLSNIFFVLFFCIFSAFTLIAYSSTNYFLLKKEKQSVFQAVNIVRVRLSEVDSNFTLENLAEVLYKNDKTHLRIDDRKGSRVIRSERDITNTLDANQDIYVYNIDKQMIFTTDNEESSPGLHGPIGRVYHDHIEDQYRGFSMTQKVYSNRTGKFVGYVQVFHDLGNYYVIRARLLF
;
A
#
# COMPACT_ATOMS: atom_id res chain seq x y z
N MET A 1 -60.04 18.65 44.86
CA MET A 1 -59.75 17.47 44.00
C MET A 1 -58.93 17.78 42.74
N GLU A 2 -58.84 19.04 42.27
CA GLU A 2 -58.02 19.41 41.09
C GLU A 2 -56.51 19.18 41.23
N ASN A 3 -55.97 19.38 42.44
CA ASN A 3 -54.53 19.34 42.68
C ASN A 3 -53.89 17.94 42.53
N GLN A 4 -54.66 16.87 42.74
CA GLN A 4 -54.19 15.48 42.56
C GLN A 4 -54.19 15.06 41.08
N LYS A 5 -55.18 15.50 40.28
CA LYS A 5 -55.23 15.25 38.83
C LYS A 5 -54.10 15.97 38.09
N GLN A 6 -53.73 17.18 38.49
CA GLN A 6 -52.58 17.91 37.91
C GLN A 6 -51.24 17.26 38.28
N LYS A 7 -51.04 16.81 39.54
CA LYS A 7 -49.83 16.07 39.94
C LYS A 7 -49.66 14.75 39.19
N GLN A 8 -50.73 13.98 38.99
CA GLN A 8 -50.70 12.73 38.22
C GLN A 8 -50.38 12.95 36.72
N LYS A 9 -50.91 14.01 36.10
CA LYS A 9 -50.59 14.40 34.71
C LYS A 9 -49.12 14.82 34.55
N LYS A 10 -48.58 15.54 35.53
CA LYS A 10 -47.17 16.00 35.54
C LYS A 10 -46.18 14.82 35.63
N TYR A 11 -46.50 13.80 36.43
CA TYR A 11 -45.70 12.57 36.55
C TYR A 11 -45.80 11.66 35.32
N LYS A 12 -47.01 11.43 34.79
CA LYS A 12 -47.24 10.59 33.59
C LYS A 12 -46.49 11.10 32.34
N ASN A 13 -46.29 12.42 32.20
CA ASN A 13 -45.55 12.99 31.07
C ASN A 13 -44.03 13.06 31.31
N SER A 14 -43.55 12.90 32.55
CA SER A 14 -42.14 13.04 32.93
C SER A 14 -41.34 11.73 32.84
N LEU A 15 -41.96 10.60 33.18
CA LEU A 15 -41.37 9.26 33.10
C LEU A 15 -41.04 8.83 31.67
N PRO A 16 -41.98 8.87 30.69
CA PRO A 16 -41.68 8.49 29.31
C PRO A 16 -40.67 9.43 28.64
N LYS A 17 -40.64 10.72 29.00
CA LYS A 17 -39.60 11.67 28.53
C LYS A 17 -38.22 11.34 29.08
N ARG A 18 -38.11 11.01 30.38
CA ARG A 18 -36.85 10.57 30.99
C ARG A 18 -36.36 9.24 30.40
N LEU A 19 -37.28 8.29 30.20
CA LEU A 19 -36.97 7.01 29.55
C LEU A 19 -36.47 7.23 28.12
N SER A 20 -37.17 8.06 27.34
CA SER A 20 -36.80 8.41 25.97
C SER A 20 -35.43 9.08 25.90
N ASN A 21 -35.09 9.99 26.83
CA ASN A 21 -33.76 10.58 26.91
C ASN A 21 -32.67 9.55 27.23
N ILE A 22 -32.93 8.59 28.12
CA ILE A 22 -31.97 7.52 28.43
C ILE A 22 -31.76 6.62 27.21
N PHE A 23 -32.83 6.23 26.52
CA PHE A 23 -32.73 5.47 25.28
C PHE A 23 -31.99 6.24 24.18
N PHE A 24 -32.22 7.55 24.06
CA PHE A 24 -31.51 8.39 23.10
C PHE A 24 -30.01 8.45 23.42
N VAL A 25 -29.64 8.65 24.68
CA VAL A 25 -28.24 8.66 25.12
C VAL A 25 -27.59 7.30 24.89
N LEU A 26 -28.24 6.20 25.28
CA LEU A 26 -27.72 4.86 25.06
C LEU A 26 -27.56 4.54 23.58
N PHE A 27 -28.56 4.88 22.76
CA PHE A 27 -28.48 4.74 21.31
C PHE A 27 -27.31 5.53 20.74
N PHE A 28 -27.13 6.79 21.16
CA PHE A 28 -26.00 7.62 20.72
C PHE A 28 -24.65 7.03 21.15
N CYS A 29 -24.53 6.52 22.38
CA CYS A 29 -23.31 5.87 22.86
C CYS A 29 -22.99 4.60 22.06
N ILE A 30 -23.98 3.73 21.83
CA ILE A 30 -23.80 2.50 21.06
C ILE A 30 -23.44 2.84 19.61
N PHE A 31 -24.15 3.79 19.01
CA PHE A 31 -23.89 4.24 17.65
C PHE A 31 -22.47 4.82 17.53
N SER A 32 -22.07 5.70 18.44
CA SER A 32 -20.73 6.28 18.46
C SER A 32 -19.63 5.22 18.63
N ALA A 33 -19.82 4.26 19.56
CA ALA A 33 -18.89 3.16 19.75
C ALA A 33 -18.78 2.28 18.49
N PHE A 34 -19.91 1.94 17.88
CA PHE A 34 -19.95 1.17 16.64
C PHE A 34 -19.23 1.90 15.50
N THR A 35 -19.51 3.20 15.30
CA THR A 35 -18.84 4.03 14.30
C THR A 35 -17.33 4.09 14.54
N LEU A 36 -16.89 4.24 15.79
CA LEU A 36 -15.47 4.28 16.13
C LEU A 36 -14.76 2.95 15.84
N ILE A 37 -15.41 1.83 16.16
CA ILE A 37 -14.90 0.49 15.86
C ILE A 37 -14.83 0.28 14.35
N ALA A 38 -15.90 0.61 13.61
CA ALA A 38 -15.96 0.49 12.16
C ALA A 38 -14.86 1.33 11.48
N TYR A 39 -14.68 2.57 11.93
CA TYR A 39 -13.62 3.46 11.45
C TYR A 39 -12.22 2.87 11.70
N SER A 40 -11.94 2.49 12.95
CA SER A 40 -10.64 1.96 13.35
C SER A 40 -10.31 0.65 12.63
N SER A 41 -11.30 -0.23 12.50
CA SER A 41 -11.22 -1.48 11.76
C SER A 41 -10.92 -1.24 10.28
N THR A 42 -11.69 -0.37 9.63
CA THR A 42 -11.50 -0.02 8.21
C THR A 42 -10.08 0.51 7.98
N ASN A 43 -9.64 1.45 8.82
CA ASN A 43 -8.30 2.02 8.73
C ASN A 43 -7.19 0.95 8.89
N TYR A 44 -7.36 0.05 9.87
CA TYR A 44 -6.44 -1.06 10.10
C TYR A 44 -6.37 -2.01 8.90
N PHE A 45 -7.52 -2.43 8.36
CA PHE A 45 -7.56 -3.35 7.21
C PHE A 45 -6.99 -2.74 5.94
N LEU A 46 -7.26 -1.45 5.69
CA LEU A 46 -6.67 -0.73 4.55
C LEU A 46 -5.15 -0.68 4.66
N LEU A 47 -4.61 -0.22 5.80
CA LEU A 47 -3.15 -0.18 6.01
C LEU A 47 -2.51 -1.57 5.93
N LYS A 48 -3.19 -2.60 6.46
CA LYS A 48 -2.72 -3.98 6.37
C LYS A 48 -2.65 -4.44 4.91
N LYS A 49 -3.63 -4.07 4.09
CA LYS A 49 -3.64 -4.36 2.65
C LYS A 49 -2.46 -3.68 1.94
N GLU A 50 -2.20 -2.40 2.21
CA GLU A 50 -1.06 -1.70 1.57
C GLU A 50 0.27 -2.34 1.93
N LYS A 51 0.49 -2.68 3.21
CA LYS A 51 1.69 -3.40 3.65
C LYS A 51 1.83 -4.76 2.96
N GLN A 52 0.72 -5.48 2.80
CA GLN A 52 0.71 -6.77 2.13
C GLN A 52 1.03 -6.63 0.63
N SER A 53 0.54 -5.57 -0.03
CA SER A 53 0.87 -5.29 -1.43
C SER A 53 2.38 -5.08 -1.60
N VAL A 54 3.00 -4.25 -0.75
CA VAL A 54 4.46 -4.06 -0.75
C VAL A 54 5.21 -5.37 -0.54
N PHE A 55 4.81 -6.16 0.45
CA PHE A 55 5.44 -7.45 0.71
C PHE A 55 5.35 -8.39 -0.49
N GLN A 56 4.19 -8.45 -1.17
CA GLN A 56 4.01 -9.28 -2.36
C GLN A 56 4.86 -8.79 -3.53
N ALA A 57 4.84 -7.48 -3.80
CA ALA A 57 5.63 -6.86 -4.86
C ALA A 57 7.12 -7.15 -4.69
N VAL A 58 7.70 -6.89 -3.51
CA VAL A 58 9.12 -7.19 -3.23
C VAL A 58 9.45 -8.65 -3.47
N ASN A 59 8.60 -9.58 -3.02
CA ASN A 59 8.86 -11.01 -3.17
C ASN A 59 8.80 -11.46 -4.62
N ILE A 60 7.83 -10.98 -5.39
CA ILE A 60 7.70 -11.27 -6.83
C ILE A 60 8.95 -10.76 -7.55
N VAL A 61 9.35 -9.52 -7.27
CA VAL A 61 10.52 -8.91 -7.88
C VAL A 61 11.80 -9.65 -7.51
N ARG A 62 11.98 -9.96 -6.23
CA ARG A 62 13.12 -10.73 -5.73
C ARG A 62 13.23 -12.09 -6.42
N VAL A 63 12.12 -12.83 -6.55
CA VAL A 63 12.12 -14.14 -7.22
C VAL A 63 12.52 -13.98 -8.69
N ARG A 64 12.03 -12.95 -9.38
CA ARG A 64 12.43 -12.69 -10.76
C ARG A 64 13.93 -12.40 -10.88
N LEU A 65 14.43 -11.49 -10.05
CA LEU A 65 15.84 -11.10 -10.02
C LEU A 65 16.78 -12.25 -9.58
N SER A 66 16.26 -13.27 -8.88
CA SER A 66 17.04 -14.45 -8.49
C SER A 66 17.46 -15.33 -9.67
N GLU A 67 16.94 -15.10 -10.87
CA GLU A 67 17.38 -15.79 -12.10
C GLU A 67 18.81 -15.36 -12.53
N VAL A 68 19.33 -14.24 -12.01
CA VAL A 68 20.68 -13.76 -12.30
C VAL A 68 21.72 -14.51 -11.44
N ASP A 69 22.78 -15.02 -12.06
CA ASP A 69 23.84 -15.79 -11.38
C ASP A 69 25.06 -14.96 -10.96
N SER A 70 25.19 -13.75 -11.52
CA SER A 70 26.27 -12.81 -11.21
C SER A 70 25.74 -11.60 -10.44
N ASN A 71 26.65 -10.75 -9.95
CA ASN A 71 26.26 -9.50 -9.31
C ASN A 71 25.41 -8.69 -10.31
N PHE A 72 24.41 -7.96 -9.82
CA PHE A 72 23.57 -7.18 -10.72
C PHE A 72 24.37 -6.14 -11.51
N THR A 73 24.10 -6.09 -12.81
CA THR A 73 24.65 -5.17 -13.81
C THR A 73 23.51 -4.72 -14.70
N LEU A 74 23.68 -3.63 -15.46
CA LEU A 74 22.62 -3.15 -16.34
C LEU A 74 22.24 -4.21 -17.39
N GLU A 75 23.25 -4.92 -17.91
CA GLU A 75 23.11 -5.90 -18.98
C GLU A 75 22.32 -7.13 -18.52
N ASN A 76 22.65 -7.70 -17.36
CA ASN A 76 21.97 -8.89 -16.85
C ASN A 76 20.57 -8.60 -16.30
N LEU A 77 20.34 -7.38 -15.79
CA LEU A 77 19.01 -6.96 -15.37
C LEU A 77 18.10 -6.74 -16.57
N ALA A 78 18.59 -6.11 -17.64
CA ALA A 78 17.79 -5.91 -18.85
C ALA A 78 17.24 -7.24 -19.41
N GLU A 79 18.06 -8.29 -19.43
CA GLU A 79 17.63 -9.62 -19.89
C GLU A 79 16.52 -10.23 -19.02
N VAL A 80 16.63 -10.11 -17.70
CA VAL A 80 15.67 -10.71 -16.75
C VAL A 80 14.38 -9.90 -16.62
N LEU A 81 14.49 -8.58 -16.65
CA LEU A 81 13.35 -7.65 -16.58
C LEU A 81 12.57 -7.62 -17.90
N TYR A 82 13.24 -7.67 -19.04
CA TYR A 82 12.62 -7.59 -20.37
C TYR A 82 12.53 -8.93 -21.12
N LYS A 83 12.55 -10.07 -20.42
CA LYS A 83 12.67 -11.45 -20.95
C LYS A 83 11.54 -11.95 -21.88
N ASN A 84 10.85 -11.10 -22.63
CA ASN A 84 9.91 -11.57 -23.64
C ASN A 84 10.50 -11.52 -25.06
N ASP A 85 10.53 -12.74 -25.58
CA ASP A 85 10.47 -13.14 -26.98
C ASP A 85 9.46 -12.29 -27.77
N LYS A 86 9.78 -12.03 -29.04
CA LYS A 86 9.09 -11.06 -29.93
C LYS A 86 7.67 -11.49 -30.34
N THR A 87 7.09 -12.49 -29.67
CA THR A 87 5.90 -13.25 -30.09
C THR A 87 4.58 -12.65 -29.60
N HIS A 88 4.60 -11.69 -28.67
CA HIS A 88 3.39 -11.02 -28.13
C HIS A 88 3.40 -9.49 -28.32
N LEU A 89 3.95 -9.00 -29.43
CA LEU A 89 3.91 -7.58 -29.80
C LEU A 89 2.48 -7.16 -30.19
N ARG A 90 1.85 -6.29 -29.40
CA ARG A 90 0.70 -5.50 -29.86
C ARG A 90 1.17 -4.11 -30.21
N ILE A 91 1.21 -3.80 -31.51
CA ILE A 91 1.51 -2.47 -32.03
C ILE A 91 0.20 -1.67 -31.99
N ASP A 92 0.15 -0.63 -31.15
CA ASP A 92 -0.95 0.33 -31.12
C ASP A 92 -0.63 1.48 -32.08
N ASP A 93 -1.24 1.45 -33.26
CA ASP A 93 -0.84 2.25 -34.43
C ASP A 93 -1.37 3.70 -34.39
N ARG A 94 -1.85 4.18 -33.24
CA ARG A 94 -2.50 5.49 -33.14
C ARG A 94 -1.57 6.66 -32.81
N LYS A 95 -0.31 6.43 -32.40
CA LYS A 95 0.62 7.52 -32.02
C LYS A 95 2.10 7.31 -32.34
N GLY A 96 2.48 6.28 -33.10
CA GLY A 96 3.89 6.03 -33.44
C GLY A 96 4.79 5.69 -32.24
N SER A 97 4.23 5.53 -31.03
CA SER A 97 4.95 5.05 -29.85
C SER A 97 5.02 3.53 -29.90
N ARG A 98 6.21 2.97 -30.15
CA ARG A 98 6.48 1.53 -29.99
C ARG A 98 6.48 1.21 -28.49
N VAL A 99 5.31 0.91 -27.93
CA VAL A 99 5.22 0.47 -26.54
C VAL A 99 5.39 -1.04 -26.50
N ILE A 100 6.49 -1.50 -25.91
CA ILE A 100 6.67 -2.91 -25.56
C ILE A 100 5.85 -3.15 -24.29
N ARG A 101 4.76 -3.91 -24.40
CA ARG A 101 3.95 -4.36 -23.25
C ARG A 101 3.85 -5.87 -23.31
N SER A 102 4.41 -6.54 -22.30
CA SER A 102 4.33 -8.00 -22.16
C SER A 102 3.53 -8.39 -20.93
N GLU A 103 2.66 -9.39 -21.02
CA GLU A 103 1.94 -9.97 -19.87
C GLU A 103 2.85 -10.43 -18.70
N ARG A 104 4.17 -10.58 -18.92
CA ARG A 104 5.17 -10.93 -17.90
C ARG A 104 6.27 -9.88 -17.71
N ASP A 105 5.96 -8.62 -17.96
CA ASP A 105 6.79 -7.51 -17.48
C ASP A 105 6.59 -7.39 -15.96
N ILE A 106 7.68 -7.23 -15.22
CA ILE A 106 7.65 -7.06 -13.75
C ILE A 106 6.79 -5.85 -13.36
N THR A 107 6.77 -4.85 -14.25
CA THR A 107 5.98 -3.62 -14.10
C THR A 107 4.47 -3.87 -14.19
N ASN A 108 4.03 -4.95 -14.85
CA ASN A 108 2.61 -5.31 -14.92
C ASN A 108 2.09 -6.03 -13.66
N THR A 109 3.00 -6.41 -12.75
CA THR A 109 2.62 -7.00 -11.45
C THR A 109 2.63 -5.95 -10.33
N LEU A 110 3.11 -4.74 -10.60
CA LEU A 110 3.11 -3.63 -9.66
C LEU A 110 1.77 -2.89 -9.69
N ASP A 111 1.36 -2.42 -8.52
CA ASP A 111 0.32 -1.39 -8.47
C ASP A 111 0.87 -0.09 -9.07
N ALA A 112 -0.01 0.74 -9.65
CA ALA A 112 0.39 1.99 -10.32
C ALA A 112 1.07 3.03 -9.40
N ASN A 113 1.04 2.81 -8.09
CA ASN A 113 1.66 3.64 -7.06
C ASN A 113 2.88 2.96 -6.43
N GLN A 114 3.54 2.04 -7.14
CA GLN A 114 4.72 1.33 -6.68
C GLN A 114 5.92 1.56 -7.61
N ASP A 115 7.07 1.77 -6.98
CA ASP A 115 8.35 1.92 -7.67
C ASP A 115 9.34 0.85 -7.21
N ILE A 116 10.05 0.25 -8.15
CA ILE A 116 11.12 -0.71 -7.90
C ILE A 116 12.46 0.03 -7.95
N TYR A 117 13.33 -0.27 -7.00
CA TYR A 117 14.74 0.12 -7.00
C TYR A 117 15.60 -1.12 -6.85
N VAL A 118 16.56 -1.32 -7.76
CA VAL A 118 17.51 -2.44 -7.69
C VAL A 118 18.90 -1.88 -7.45
N TYR A 119 19.63 -2.51 -6.53
CA TYR A 119 20.97 -2.11 -6.15
C TYR A 119 21.93 -3.28 -6.27
N ASN A 120 23.14 -3.00 -6.73
CA ASN A 120 24.22 -3.98 -6.72
C ASN A 120 24.70 -4.29 -5.28
N ILE A 121 25.70 -5.17 -5.16
CA ILE A 121 26.27 -5.56 -3.86
C ILE A 121 26.92 -4.38 -3.11
N ASP A 122 27.38 -3.37 -3.85
CA ASP A 122 28.00 -2.15 -3.35
C ASP A 122 26.97 -1.07 -2.99
N LYS A 123 25.67 -1.42 -3.01
CA LYS A 123 24.54 -0.54 -2.71
C LYS A 123 24.36 0.62 -3.69
N GLN A 124 24.96 0.53 -4.87
CA GLN A 124 24.72 1.48 -5.94
C GLN A 124 23.45 1.09 -6.67
N MET A 125 22.56 2.06 -6.88
CA MET A 125 21.36 1.86 -7.67
C MET A 125 21.75 1.68 -9.14
N ILE A 126 21.16 0.67 -9.77
CA ILE A 126 21.46 0.26 -11.14
C ILE A 126 20.21 0.19 -12.02
N PHE A 127 19.03 0.18 -11.40
CA PHE A 127 17.75 0.20 -12.09
C PHE A 127 16.68 0.81 -11.18
N THR A 128 15.80 1.60 -11.75
CA THR A 128 14.59 2.11 -11.09
C THR A 128 13.43 2.22 -12.09
N THR A 129 12.20 2.09 -11.58
CA THR A 129 10.98 2.46 -12.33
C THR A 129 10.48 3.86 -11.99
N ASP A 130 11.07 4.51 -10.99
CA ASP A 130 10.76 5.91 -10.66
C ASP A 130 11.27 6.82 -11.79
N ASN A 131 10.38 7.68 -12.29
CA ASN A 131 10.67 8.60 -13.39
C ASN A 131 11.62 9.73 -12.98
N GLU A 132 11.71 10.04 -11.69
CA GLU A 132 12.60 11.09 -11.16
C GLU A 132 14.01 10.54 -10.84
N GLU A 133 14.22 9.23 -11.01
CA GLU A 133 15.44 8.50 -10.62
C GLU A 133 15.86 8.75 -9.16
N SER A 134 14.91 9.17 -8.33
CA SER A 134 15.12 9.59 -6.96
C SER A 134 14.95 8.39 -6.04
N SER A 135 16.06 7.82 -5.58
CA SER A 135 15.97 6.72 -4.62
C SER A 135 15.78 7.26 -3.21
N PRO A 136 14.81 6.74 -2.43
CA PRO A 136 14.72 6.99 -1.00
C PRO A 136 15.90 6.39 -0.22
N GLY A 137 16.78 5.64 -0.87
CA GLY A 137 17.97 5.03 -0.30
C GLY A 137 17.68 3.75 0.50
N LEU A 138 18.73 2.97 0.73
CA LEU A 138 18.69 1.74 1.53
C LEU A 138 18.80 2.04 3.04
N HIS A 139 17.90 2.87 3.58
CA HIS A 139 17.94 3.32 4.97
C HIS A 139 17.11 2.45 5.93
N GLY A 140 16.12 1.71 5.43
CA GLY A 140 15.22 0.91 6.24
C GLY A 140 15.71 -0.51 6.59
N PRO A 141 14.98 -1.21 7.47
CA PRO A 141 15.27 -2.60 7.82
C PRO A 141 15.11 -3.55 6.63
N ILE A 142 16.07 -4.47 6.49
CA ILE A 142 15.99 -5.53 5.49
C ILE A 142 14.95 -6.58 5.92
N GLY A 143 14.09 -6.97 4.98
CA GLY A 143 13.11 -8.04 5.13
C GLY A 143 11.85 -7.62 5.89
N ARG A 144 11.64 -6.33 6.13
CA ARG A 144 10.44 -5.81 6.80
C ARG A 144 9.91 -4.58 6.07
N VAL A 145 8.59 -4.46 6.05
CA VAL A 145 7.91 -3.23 5.59
C VAL A 145 8.09 -2.15 6.65
N TYR A 146 8.52 -0.97 6.24
CA TYR A 146 8.70 0.20 7.10
C TYR A 146 8.06 1.44 6.47
N HIS A 147 7.76 2.45 7.29
CA HIS A 147 7.30 3.74 6.77
C HIS A 147 8.49 4.44 6.14
N ASP A 148 8.39 4.71 4.85
CA ASP A 148 9.38 5.48 4.12
C ASP A 148 8.78 6.86 3.87
N HIS A 149 9.45 7.89 4.34
CA HIS A 149 9.02 9.26 4.11
C HIS A 149 10.22 10.15 3.87
N ILE A 150 10.08 11.00 2.86
CA ILE A 150 10.91 12.18 2.69
C ILE A 150 10.01 13.37 3.03
N GLU A 151 10.50 14.22 3.93
CA GLU A 151 9.80 15.42 4.37
C GLU A 151 9.35 16.24 3.13
N ASP A 152 8.06 16.56 3.08
CA ASP A 152 7.40 17.30 1.99
C ASP A 152 7.41 16.69 0.56
N GLN A 153 7.84 15.45 0.37
CA GLN A 153 7.85 14.81 -0.96
C GLN A 153 7.00 13.54 -1.03
N TYR A 154 7.33 12.52 -0.24
CA TYR A 154 6.69 11.21 -0.34
C TYR A 154 6.34 10.64 1.02
N ARG A 155 5.17 10.04 1.14
CA ARG A 155 4.72 9.30 2.34
C ARG A 155 4.23 7.93 1.92
N GLY A 156 5.01 6.91 2.22
CA GLY A 156 4.75 5.57 1.73
C GLY A 156 5.21 4.46 2.65
N PHE A 157 5.14 3.26 2.09
CA PHE A 157 5.79 2.09 2.64
C PHE A 157 6.93 1.67 1.73
N SER A 158 8.05 1.28 2.34
CA SER A 158 9.09 0.56 1.62
C SER A 158 9.41 -0.76 2.27
N MET A 159 9.94 -1.67 1.47
CA MET A 159 10.56 -2.88 1.95
C MET A 159 11.76 -3.19 1.08
N THR A 160 12.88 -3.46 1.75
CA THR A 160 14.14 -3.85 1.11
C THR A 160 14.39 -5.33 1.36
N GLN A 161 14.85 -6.06 0.35
CA GLN A 161 15.24 -7.45 0.49
C GLN A 161 16.55 -7.77 -0.24
N LYS A 162 17.35 -8.64 0.35
CA LYS A 162 18.51 -9.24 -0.32
C LYS A 162 18.05 -10.21 -1.39
N VAL A 163 18.72 -10.20 -2.53
CA VAL A 163 18.51 -11.14 -3.61
C VAL A 163 19.68 -12.11 -3.65
N TYR A 164 19.36 -13.40 -3.76
CA TYR A 164 20.31 -14.47 -3.95
C TYR A 164 19.95 -15.19 -5.25
N SER A 165 20.95 -15.57 -6.03
CA SER A 165 20.77 -16.42 -7.22
C SER A 165 20.10 -17.73 -6.80
N ASN A 166 19.04 -18.13 -7.51
CA ASN A 166 18.35 -19.39 -7.24
C ASN A 166 19.14 -20.62 -7.73
N ARG A 167 20.12 -20.44 -8.64
CA ARG A 167 21.00 -21.52 -9.13
C ARG A 167 22.24 -21.69 -8.29
N THR A 168 22.88 -20.58 -7.89
CA THR A 168 24.18 -20.61 -7.20
C THR A 168 24.09 -20.35 -5.70
N GLY A 169 22.97 -19.82 -5.21
CA GLY A 169 22.81 -19.36 -3.82
C GLY A 169 23.65 -18.11 -3.49
N LYS A 170 24.40 -17.56 -4.44
CA LYS A 170 25.25 -16.39 -4.23
C LYS A 170 24.41 -15.14 -4.02
N PHE A 171 24.85 -14.28 -3.10
CA PHE A 171 24.29 -12.94 -2.93
C PHE A 171 24.61 -12.06 -4.14
N VAL A 172 23.58 -11.50 -4.79
CA VAL A 172 23.73 -10.77 -6.07
C VAL A 172 23.38 -9.28 -5.98
N GLY A 173 22.65 -8.87 -4.94
CA GLY A 173 22.30 -7.46 -4.72
C GLY A 173 21.05 -7.29 -3.85
N TYR A 174 20.46 -6.10 -3.90
CA TYR A 174 19.25 -5.73 -3.16
C TYR A 174 18.13 -5.31 -4.10
N VAL A 175 16.91 -5.52 -3.67
CA VAL A 175 15.71 -4.94 -4.26
C VAL A 175 14.95 -4.19 -3.18
N GLN A 176 14.45 -3.00 -3.51
CA GLN A 176 13.52 -2.24 -2.71
C GLN A 176 12.29 -1.94 -3.54
N VAL A 177 11.12 -2.04 -2.92
CA VAL A 177 9.89 -1.49 -3.50
C VAL A 177 9.41 -0.38 -2.58
N PHE A 178 9.12 0.77 -3.17
CA PHE A 178 8.38 1.86 -2.55
C PHE A 178 6.93 1.80 -3.00
N HIS A 179 6.01 2.19 -2.11
CA HIS A 179 4.58 2.27 -2.39
C HIS A 179 4.02 3.56 -1.79
N ASP A 180 3.51 4.41 -2.67
CA ASP A 180 2.91 5.69 -2.29
C ASP A 180 1.52 5.51 -1.68
N LEU A 181 1.35 6.01 -0.46
CA LEU A 181 0.08 5.96 0.29
C LEU A 181 -0.84 7.15 -0.03
N GLY A 182 -0.54 7.99 -1.02
CA GLY A 182 -1.38 9.12 -1.43
C GLY A 182 -2.85 8.73 -1.64
N ASN A 183 -3.11 7.65 -2.37
CA ASN A 183 -4.45 7.11 -2.57
C ASN A 183 -5.13 6.70 -1.25
N TYR A 184 -4.39 6.04 -0.35
CA TYR A 184 -4.88 5.67 0.98
C TYR A 184 -5.29 6.91 1.78
N TYR A 185 -4.49 7.98 1.77
CA TYR A 185 -4.82 9.22 2.47
C TYR A 185 -6.04 9.93 1.88
N VAL A 186 -6.21 9.92 0.55
CA VAL A 186 -7.40 10.47 -0.12
C VAL A 186 -8.66 9.69 0.30
N ILE A 187 -8.61 8.36 0.30
CA ILE A 187 -9.72 7.51 0.72
C ILE A 187 -10.03 7.75 2.20
N ARG A 188 -9.01 7.79 3.05
CA ARG A 188 -9.15 8.05 4.49
C ARG A 188 -9.80 9.42 4.76
N ALA A 189 -9.42 10.45 4.01
CA ALA A 189 -10.03 11.78 4.14
C ALA A 189 -11.53 11.76 3.78
N ARG A 190 -11.92 11.04 2.72
CA ARG A 190 -13.33 10.88 2.32
C ARG A 190 -14.16 10.01 3.27
N LEU A 191 -13.53 9.22 4.15
CA LEU A 191 -14.23 8.49 5.21
C LEU A 191 -14.47 9.37 6.45
N LEU A 192 -13.80 10.53 6.54
CA LEU A 192 -13.86 11.46 7.67
C LEU A 192 -14.74 12.69 7.39
N PHE A 193 -15.14 12.92 6.14
CA PHE A 193 -16.01 14.01 5.68
C PHE A 193 -17.18 13.45 4.88
#